data_AF-A0A1J4KTF4-F1
#
_entry.id   AF-A0A1J4KTF4-F1
#
_cell.length_a   1.000
_cell.length_b   1.000
_cell.length_c   1.000
_cell.angle_alpha   90.00
_cell.angle_beta   90.00
_cell.angle_gamma   90.00
#
_symmetry.space_group_name_H-M   'P 1'
#
loop_
_entity.id
_entity.type
_entity.pdbx_description
1 polymer ?
#
loop_
_entity_poly.entity_id
_entity_poly.type
_entity_poly.pdbx_seq_one_letter_code
_entity_poly.pdbx_strand_id
1 'polypeptide(L)'
;MMFSSDTLDFGFEILLNEIEILSYLHRLLFDVIECDEPEFEEKQSDLFLYLNNIPIETNFNVYEAFIQLLVHASLIRHYYQSVFQRIISILDELLRKHNLKEVFHPLTIFNVFEKNKVLLLHLYENNIIDLSLIMNEIWAYADESLFLYFGYEIIKESPSFFEETVDYLRIRKSKYQFYYNTDKQEEFFCGRKHGHSFDKLSKIIQNDDIDSFISIYFSLKNDSNESFDLNQKIYPPACESNKDIRNFNRGISLLEYSMAFGSVKIFKYLWIHKVEYSKAS
;
A
#
# COMPACT_ATOMS: atom_id res chain seq x y z
N MET A 1 37.66 -23.17 18.29
CA MET A 1 37.68 -22.85 16.86
C MET A 1 38.06 -21.39 16.72
N MET A 2 39.31 -21.11 16.34
CA MET A 2 39.70 -19.77 15.91
C MET A 2 39.28 -19.64 14.45
N PHE A 3 38.35 -18.73 14.15
CA PHE A 3 38.16 -18.27 12.78
C PHE A 3 39.45 -17.56 12.35
N SER A 4 40.04 -17.98 11.24
CA SER A 4 41.25 -17.35 10.69
C SER A 4 40.90 -15.93 10.20
N SER A 5 41.84 -14.99 10.31
CA SER A 5 41.67 -13.59 9.86
C SER A 5 41.14 -13.50 8.42
N ASP A 6 41.56 -14.44 7.58
CA ASP A 6 41.26 -14.47 6.15
C ASP A 6 39.77 -14.76 5.86
N THR A 7 39.08 -15.46 6.75
CA THR A 7 37.62 -15.69 6.63
C THR A 7 36.79 -14.48 7.03
N LEU A 8 37.33 -13.63 7.90
CA LEU A 8 36.66 -12.41 8.33
C LEU A 8 36.75 -11.34 7.23
N ASP A 9 37.89 -11.27 6.56
CA ASP A 9 38.16 -10.34 5.45
C ASP A 9 37.27 -10.67 4.23
N PHE A 10 37.17 -11.95 3.86
CA PHE A 10 36.32 -12.40 2.76
C PHE A 10 34.82 -12.13 2.98
N GLY A 11 34.31 -12.35 4.20
CA GLY A 11 32.91 -12.07 4.53
C GLY A 11 32.60 -10.56 4.47
N PHE A 12 33.55 -9.72 4.86
CA PHE A 12 33.40 -8.26 4.78
C PHE A 12 33.42 -7.76 3.34
N GLU A 13 34.29 -8.30 2.48
CA GLU A 13 34.29 -7.98 1.03
C GLU A 13 32.97 -8.33 0.34
N ILE A 14 32.38 -9.49 0.66
CA ILE A 14 31.06 -9.87 0.16
C ILE A 14 30.00 -8.86 0.57
N LEU A 15 29.95 -8.51 1.86
CA LEU A 15 28.98 -7.55 2.39
C LEU A 15 29.14 -6.17 1.74
N LEU A 16 30.37 -5.69 1.55
CA LEU A 16 30.63 -4.42 0.86
C LEU A 16 30.10 -4.44 -0.56
N ASN A 17 30.36 -5.51 -1.31
CA ASN A 17 29.85 -5.66 -2.67
C ASN A 17 28.31 -5.72 -2.71
N GLU A 18 27.67 -6.42 -1.77
CA GLU A 18 26.20 -6.44 -1.65
C GLU A 18 25.63 -5.04 -1.38
N ILE A 19 26.27 -4.27 -0.50
CA ILE A 19 25.87 -2.89 -0.19
C ILE A 19 26.03 -1.97 -1.40
N GLU A 20 27.12 -2.12 -2.17
CA GLU A 20 27.33 -1.33 -3.40
C GLU A 20 26.25 -1.61 -4.45
N ILE A 21 25.92 -2.88 -4.67
CA ILE A 21 24.84 -3.28 -5.59
C ILE A 21 23.50 -2.70 -5.11
N LEU A 22 23.19 -2.83 -3.81
CA LEU A 22 21.94 -2.29 -3.25
C LEU A 22 21.87 -0.77 -3.33
N SER A 23 22.98 -0.06 -3.10
CA SER A 23 23.03 1.39 -3.24
C SER A 23 22.74 1.82 -4.69
N TYR A 24 23.24 1.06 -5.66
CA TYR A 24 22.99 1.34 -7.07
C TYR A 24 21.55 1.03 -7.48
N LEU A 25 21.01 -0.12 -7.04
CA LEU A 25 19.60 -0.48 -7.24
C LEU A 25 18.65 0.54 -6.62
N HIS A 26 18.94 1.00 -5.40
CA HIS A 26 18.16 2.02 -4.73
C HIS A 26 18.11 3.31 -5.54
N ARG A 27 19.25 3.77 -6.06
CA ARG A 27 19.30 4.96 -6.92
C ARG A 27 18.45 4.79 -8.17
N LEU A 28 18.61 3.68 -8.89
CA LEU A 28 17.84 3.39 -10.11
C LEU A 28 16.34 3.28 -9.83
N LEU A 29 15.94 2.64 -8.73
CA LEU A 29 14.55 2.58 -8.30
C LEU A 29 13.97 3.98 -8.07
N PHE A 30 14.72 4.85 -7.41
CA PHE A 30 14.29 6.22 -7.14
C PHE A 30 14.22 7.06 -8.43
N ASP A 31 15.18 6.90 -9.34
CA ASP A 31 15.15 7.55 -10.65
C ASP A 31 13.88 7.17 -11.42
N VAL A 32 13.49 5.88 -11.41
CA VAL A 32 12.25 5.41 -12.04
C VAL A 32 11.01 6.01 -11.35
N ILE A 33 11.00 6.06 -10.03
CA ILE A 33 9.82 6.49 -9.26
C ILE A 33 9.62 8.01 -9.33
N GLU A 34 10.69 8.80 -9.39
CA GLU A 34 10.64 10.26 -9.27
C GLU A 34 10.74 11.01 -10.60
N CYS A 35 11.11 10.35 -11.70
CA CYS A 35 11.25 11.03 -12.97
C CYS A 35 9.92 11.55 -13.54
N ASP A 36 10.02 12.55 -14.41
CA ASP A 36 8.88 12.99 -15.21
C ASP A 36 8.48 11.93 -16.24
N GLU A 37 7.23 11.98 -16.71
CA GLU A 37 6.69 11.02 -17.68
C GLU A 37 7.54 10.85 -18.96
N PRO A 38 8.14 11.90 -19.57
CA PRO A 38 8.98 11.73 -20.76
C PRO A 38 10.26 10.92 -20.53
N GLU A 39 10.74 10.85 -19.28
CA GLU A 39 12.00 10.16 -18.93
C GLU A 39 11.76 8.73 -18.43
N PHE A 40 10.50 8.37 -18.15
CA PHE A 40 10.15 7.11 -17.48
C PHE A 40 10.65 5.88 -18.23
N GLU A 41 10.46 5.79 -19.54
CA GLU A 41 10.88 4.63 -20.33
C GLU A 41 12.42 4.45 -20.30
N GLU A 42 13.17 5.54 -20.32
CA GLU A 42 14.64 5.51 -20.24
C GLU A 42 15.09 5.01 -18.87
N LYS A 43 14.59 5.62 -17.79
CA LYS A 43 14.98 5.24 -16.42
C LYS A 43 14.57 3.81 -16.08
N GLN A 44 13.40 3.38 -16.54
CA GLN A 44 12.94 2.01 -16.36
C GLN A 44 13.86 1.03 -17.11
N SER A 45 14.24 1.38 -18.34
CA SER A 45 15.18 0.57 -19.13
C SER A 45 16.53 0.45 -18.43
N ASP A 46 17.06 1.53 -17.84
CA ASP A 46 18.31 1.50 -17.09
C ASP A 46 18.24 0.54 -15.89
N LEU A 47 17.13 0.58 -15.13
CA LEU A 47 16.91 -0.34 -14.02
C LEU A 47 16.87 -1.79 -14.47
N PHE A 48 16.10 -2.08 -15.53
CA PHE A 48 15.95 -3.44 -16.03
C PHE A 48 17.24 -3.97 -16.64
N LEU A 49 17.99 -3.14 -17.37
CA LEU A 49 19.31 -3.50 -17.87
C LEU A 49 20.27 -3.84 -16.73
N TYR A 50 20.24 -3.06 -15.65
CA TYR A 50 21.09 -3.36 -14.50
C TYR A 50 20.69 -4.67 -13.81
N LEU A 51 19.39 -4.91 -13.57
CA LEU A 51 18.88 -6.16 -13.01
C LEU A 51 19.29 -7.39 -13.84
N ASN A 52 19.30 -7.28 -15.17
CA ASN A 52 19.76 -8.34 -16.08
C ASN A 52 21.27 -8.60 -16.02
N ASN A 53 22.06 -7.61 -15.60
CA ASN A 53 23.51 -7.70 -15.56
C ASN A 53 24.06 -8.18 -14.21
N ILE A 54 23.23 -8.20 -13.16
CA ILE A 54 23.61 -8.69 -11.83
C ILE A 54 23.06 -10.10 -11.57
N PRO A 55 23.75 -10.93 -10.77
CA PRO A 55 23.29 -12.29 -10.46
C PRO A 55 22.24 -12.29 -9.33
N ILE A 56 21.20 -11.44 -9.45
CA ILE A 56 20.23 -11.16 -8.39
C ILE A 56 19.53 -12.43 -7.88
N GLU A 57 19.20 -13.35 -8.77
CA GLU A 57 18.51 -14.61 -8.45
C GLU A 57 19.32 -15.54 -7.53
N THR A 58 20.65 -15.42 -7.59
CA THR A 58 21.57 -16.23 -6.76
C THR A 58 22.04 -15.47 -5.52
N ASN A 59 21.80 -14.16 -5.45
CA ASN A 59 22.13 -13.32 -4.31
C ASN A 59 20.88 -13.01 -3.50
N PHE A 60 20.50 -13.95 -2.63
CA PHE A 60 19.30 -13.86 -1.80
C PHE A 60 19.22 -12.57 -0.99
N ASN A 61 20.33 -12.13 -0.37
CA ASN A 61 20.35 -10.93 0.47
C ASN A 61 20.04 -9.66 -0.32
N VAL A 62 20.70 -9.50 -1.48
CA VAL A 62 20.47 -8.35 -2.37
C VAL A 62 19.05 -8.38 -2.91
N TYR A 63 18.57 -9.56 -3.32
CA TYR A 63 17.22 -9.67 -3.88
C TYR A 63 16.16 -9.37 -2.81
N GLU A 64 16.26 -9.95 -1.62
CA GLU A 64 15.35 -9.71 -0.51
C GLU A 64 15.34 -8.22 -0.13
N ALA A 65 16.52 -7.62 0.03
CA ALA A 65 16.62 -6.21 0.36
C ALA A 65 16.03 -5.31 -0.75
N PHE A 66 16.21 -5.67 -2.03
CA PHE A 66 15.62 -4.91 -3.14
C PHE A 66 14.09 -4.98 -3.15
N ILE A 67 13.48 -6.15 -2.94
CA ILE A 67 12.01 -6.26 -2.86
C ILE A 67 11.45 -5.53 -1.63
N GLN A 68 12.18 -5.53 -0.50
CA GLN A 68 11.80 -4.73 0.66
C GLN A 68 11.84 -3.23 0.35
N LEU A 69 12.88 -2.75 -0.35
CA LEU A 69 12.98 -1.37 -0.83
C LEU A 69 11.83 -1.00 -1.77
N LEU A 70 11.48 -1.88 -2.71
CA LEU A 70 10.35 -1.71 -3.63
C LEU A 70 9.03 -1.52 -2.86
N VAL A 71 8.77 -2.38 -1.86
CA VAL A 71 7.60 -2.24 -1.00
C VAL A 71 7.64 -0.94 -0.20
N HIS A 72 8.79 -0.54 0.33
CA HIS A 72 8.88 0.71 1.12
C HIS A 72 8.65 1.94 0.24
N ALA A 73 9.21 1.97 -0.96
CA ALA A 73 8.97 3.03 -1.93
C ALA A 73 7.47 3.14 -2.28
N SER A 74 6.76 2.01 -2.34
CA SER A 74 5.31 1.96 -2.60
C SER A 74 4.45 2.57 -1.50
N LEU A 75 4.97 2.66 -0.27
CA LEU A 75 4.25 3.21 0.88
C LEU A 75 4.46 4.71 1.06
N ILE A 76 5.60 5.25 0.61
CA ILE A 76 5.97 6.66 0.83
C ILE A 76 5.31 7.58 -0.20
N ARG A 77 5.17 7.12 -1.45
CA ARG A 77 4.81 7.98 -2.61
C ARG A 77 3.47 7.64 -3.25
N HIS A 78 2.55 7.12 -2.44
CA HIS A 78 1.28 6.52 -2.89
C HIS A 78 0.27 7.52 -3.50
N TYR A 79 0.49 8.82 -3.36
CA TYR A 79 -0.40 9.87 -3.88
C TYR A 79 -0.37 10.02 -5.40
N TYR A 80 0.69 9.54 -6.05
CA TYR A 80 0.81 9.61 -7.49
C TYR A 80 0.44 8.27 -8.11
N GLN A 81 -0.72 8.21 -8.76
CA GLN A 81 -1.19 7.02 -9.46
C GLN A 81 -0.14 6.46 -10.45
N SER A 82 0.67 7.34 -11.06
CA SER A 82 1.80 6.97 -11.90
C SER A 82 2.82 6.13 -11.13
N VAL A 83 3.28 6.58 -9.96
CA VAL A 83 4.26 5.86 -9.12
C VAL A 83 3.83 4.43 -8.84
N PHE A 84 2.55 4.22 -8.53
CA PHE A 84 2.04 2.87 -8.29
C PHE A 84 2.18 1.97 -9.54
N GLN A 85 1.82 2.47 -10.71
CA GLN A 85 1.98 1.73 -11.97
C GLN A 85 3.46 1.42 -12.26
N ARG A 86 4.37 2.35 -11.94
CA ARG A 86 5.81 2.13 -12.07
C ARG A 86 6.28 1.01 -11.14
N ILE A 87 5.84 0.98 -9.89
CA ILE A 87 6.19 -0.09 -8.94
C ILE A 87 5.65 -1.44 -9.40
N ILE A 88 4.40 -1.48 -9.87
CA ILE A 88 3.82 -2.70 -10.46
C ILE A 88 4.63 -3.19 -11.65
N SER A 89 5.08 -2.28 -12.52
CA SER A 89 5.91 -2.65 -13.68
C SER A 89 7.25 -3.28 -13.28
N ILE A 90 7.87 -2.80 -12.19
CA ILE A 90 9.11 -3.37 -11.66
C ILE A 90 8.83 -4.74 -11.04
N LEU A 91 7.76 -4.87 -10.25
CA LEU A 91 7.35 -6.15 -9.68
C LEU A 91 7.07 -7.20 -10.77
N ASP A 92 6.41 -6.78 -11.84
CA ASP A 92 6.14 -7.59 -13.02
C ASP A 92 7.42 -8.07 -13.72
N GLU A 93 8.44 -7.21 -13.85
CA GLU A 93 9.74 -7.60 -14.40
C GLU A 93 10.42 -8.65 -13.49
N LEU A 94 10.40 -8.44 -12.17
CA LEU A 94 10.95 -9.40 -11.21
C LEU A 94 10.25 -10.77 -11.28
N LEU A 95 8.93 -10.78 -11.42
CA LEU A 95 8.12 -11.98 -11.57
C LEU A 95 8.39 -12.71 -12.90
N ARG A 96 8.57 -11.97 -14.01
CA ARG A 96 8.67 -12.56 -15.36
C ARG A 96 10.10 -12.94 -15.76
N LYS A 97 11.10 -12.16 -15.35
CA LYS A 97 12.49 -12.32 -15.84
C LYS A 97 13.50 -12.64 -14.76
N HIS A 98 13.16 -12.45 -13.49
CA HIS A 98 14.09 -12.66 -12.38
C HIS A 98 13.58 -13.70 -11.38
N ASN A 99 12.74 -14.63 -11.83
CA ASN A 99 12.33 -15.85 -11.11
C ASN A 99 11.94 -15.61 -9.63
N LEU A 100 11.26 -14.49 -9.33
CA LEU A 100 10.94 -14.11 -7.94
C LEU A 100 10.19 -15.23 -7.19
N LYS A 101 9.29 -15.94 -7.88
CA LYS A 101 8.46 -17.02 -7.31
C LYS A 101 9.27 -18.28 -7.01
N GLU A 102 10.31 -18.53 -7.79
CA GLU A 102 11.19 -19.70 -7.66
C GLU A 102 12.28 -19.46 -6.60
N VAL A 103 12.75 -18.22 -6.47
CA VAL A 103 13.79 -17.83 -5.50
C VAL A 103 13.24 -17.78 -4.08
N PHE A 104 12.02 -17.25 -3.88
CA PHE A 104 11.43 -17.04 -2.56
C PHE A 104 10.29 -17.99 -2.26
N HIS A 105 10.25 -18.51 -1.02
CA HIS A 105 9.08 -19.24 -0.53
C HIS A 105 7.84 -18.32 -0.51
N PRO A 106 6.62 -18.82 -0.83
CA PRO A 106 5.41 -17.99 -0.86
C PRO A 106 5.16 -17.19 0.42
N LEU A 107 5.45 -17.78 1.59
CA LEU A 107 5.37 -17.08 2.88
C LEU A 107 6.36 -15.90 2.99
N THR A 108 7.56 -16.02 2.43
CA THR A 108 8.54 -14.92 2.40
C THR A 108 8.04 -13.78 1.53
N ILE A 109 7.49 -14.09 0.35
CA ILE A 109 6.87 -13.10 -0.53
C ILE A 109 5.70 -12.43 0.22
N PHE A 110 4.81 -13.20 0.82
CA PHE A 110 3.71 -12.66 1.62
C PHE A 110 4.20 -11.69 2.70
N ASN A 111 5.15 -12.10 3.55
CA ASN A 111 5.66 -11.29 4.64
C ASN A 111 6.35 -9.98 4.18
N VAL A 112 6.98 -10.00 3.00
CA VAL A 112 7.56 -8.77 2.42
C VAL A 112 6.47 -7.82 1.95
N PHE A 113 5.47 -8.35 1.23
CA PHE A 113 4.46 -7.54 0.55
C PHE A 113 3.21 -7.22 1.39
N GLU A 114 2.99 -7.87 2.54
CA GLU A 114 1.82 -7.65 3.42
C GLU A 114 1.66 -6.19 3.85
N LYS A 115 2.76 -5.44 3.90
CA LYS A 115 2.79 -4.03 4.27
C LYS A 115 2.07 -3.15 3.25
N ASN A 116 2.02 -3.57 1.99
CA ASN A 116 1.26 -2.91 0.93
C ASN A 116 0.22 -3.88 0.34
N LYS A 117 -1.04 -3.72 0.76
CA LYS A 117 -2.13 -4.60 0.34
C LYS A 117 -2.45 -4.53 -1.15
N VAL A 118 -2.10 -3.44 -1.84
CA VAL A 118 -2.28 -3.36 -3.30
C VAL A 118 -1.27 -4.25 -4.01
N LEU A 119 -0.02 -4.25 -3.58
CA LEU A 119 0.99 -5.19 -4.11
C LEU A 119 0.64 -6.63 -3.74
N LEU A 120 0.16 -6.86 -2.52
CA LEU A 120 -0.32 -8.18 -2.11
C LEU A 120 -1.52 -8.65 -2.97
N LEU A 121 -2.44 -7.75 -3.30
CA LEU A 121 -3.55 -8.04 -4.22
C LEU A 121 -3.03 -8.41 -5.61
N HIS A 122 -2.09 -7.64 -6.15
CA HIS A 122 -1.47 -7.92 -7.44
C HIS A 122 -0.81 -9.31 -7.46
N LEU A 123 -0.13 -9.69 -6.38
CA LEU A 123 0.47 -11.02 -6.25
C LEU A 123 -0.57 -12.15 -6.20
N TYR A 124 -1.69 -11.95 -5.50
CA TYR A 124 -2.82 -12.88 -5.50
C TYR A 124 -3.44 -13.00 -6.89
N GLU A 125 -3.73 -11.89 -7.56
CA GLU A 125 -4.34 -11.87 -8.90
C GLU A 125 -3.45 -12.55 -9.96
N ASN A 126 -2.13 -12.52 -9.78
CA ASN A 126 -1.16 -13.22 -10.63
C ASN A 126 -0.86 -14.67 -10.17
N ASN A 127 -1.60 -15.22 -9.21
CA ASN A 127 -1.43 -16.57 -8.67
C ASN A 127 -0.01 -16.83 -8.12
N ILE A 128 0.59 -15.81 -7.51
CA ILE A 128 1.88 -15.92 -6.80
C ILE A 128 1.65 -16.31 -5.35
N ILE A 129 0.57 -15.81 -4.74
CA ILE A 129 0.14 -16.12 -3.37
C ILE A 129 -1.28 -16.68 -3.42
N ASP A 130 -1.52 -17.74 -2.64
CA ASP A 130 -2.83 -18.39 -2.54
C ASP A 130 -3.71 -17.74 -1.47
N LEU A 131 -5.03 -17.76 -1.68
CA LEU A 131 -6.00 -17.25 -0.70
C LEU A 131 -5.91 -18.00 0.65
N SER A 132 -5.55 -19.30 0.62
CA SER A 132 -5.35 -20.10 1.83
C SER A 132 -4.24 -19.54 2.73
N LEU A 133 -3.16 -19.00 2.15
CA LEU A 133 -2.09 -18.35 2.90
C LEU A 133 -2.64 -17.09 3.60
N ILE A 134 -3.39 -16.27 2.87
CA ILE A 134 -4.02 -15.04 3.38
C ILE A 134 -4.98 -15.39 4.54
N MET A 135 -5.82 -16.41 4.38
CA MET A 135 -6.76 -16.87 5.41
C MET A 135 -6.04 -17.38 6.66
N ASN A 136 -4.96 -18.14 6.51
CA ASN A 136 -4.17 -18.62 7.63
C ASN A 136 -3.55 -17.45 8.43
N GLU A 137 -3.04 -16.44 7.74
CA GLU A 137 -2.44 -15.25 8.35
C GLU A 137 -3.50 -14.41 9.09
N ILE A 138 -4.66 -14.20 8.48
CA ILE A 138 -5.81 -13.55 9.13
C ILE A 138 -6.16 -14.26 10.45
N TRP A 139 -6.25 -15.59 10.43
CA TRP A 139 -6.63 -16.37 11.60
C TRP A 139 -5.54 -16.40 12.67
N ALA A 140 -4.28 -16.57 12.26
CA ALA A 140 -3.14 -16.65 13.16
C ALA A 140 -2.91 -15.34 13.94
N TYR A 141 -3.11 -14.19 13.29
CA TYR A 141 -2.82 -12.88 13.86
C TYR A 141 -4.06 -12.03 14.18
N ALA A 142 -5.26 -12.58 13.97
CA ALA A 142 -6.52 -11.86 14.11
C ALA A 142 -6.54 -10.54 13.30
N ASP A 143 -5.99 -10.57 12.08
CA ASP A 143 -5.82 -9.38 11.25
C ASP A 143 -7.13 -8.96 10.58
N GLU A 144 -7.93 -8.16 11.31
CA GLU A 144 -9.16 -7.54 10.80
C GLU A 144 -8.91 -6.72 9.51
N SER A 145 -7.75 -6.08 9.43
CA SER A 145 -7.40 -5.19 8.34
C SER A 145 -7.20 -5.96 7.04
N LEU A 146 -6.48 -7.08 7.09
CA LEU A 146 -6.28 -7.98 5.96
C LEU A 146 -7.59 -8.69 5.59
N PHE A 147 -8.35 -9.14 6.60
CA PHE A 147 -9.67 -9.75 6.41
C PHE A 147 -10.64 -8.85 5.66
N LEU A 148 -10.78 -7.58 6.08
CA LEU A 148 -11.66 -6.61 5.40
C LEU A 148 -11.15 -6.19 4.02
N TYR A 149 -9.88 -6.44 3.71
CA TYR A 149 -9.36 -6.13 2.38
C TYR A 149 -9.65 -7.26 1.38
N PHE A 150 -9.44 -8.51 1.80
CA PHE A 150 -9.68 -9.72 0.99
C PHE A 150 -11.07 -10.34 1.20
N GLY A 151 -11.96 -9.68 1.96
CA GLY A 151 -13.25 -10.25 2.32
C GLY A 151 -14.13 -10.58 1.12
N TYR A 152 -13.97 -9.89 -0.01
CA TYR A 152 -14.68 -10.23 -1.24
C TYR A 152 -14.27 -11.61 -1.79
N GLU A 153 -12.96 -11.86 -1.88
CA GLU A 153 -12.41 -13.14 -2.34
C GLU A 153 -12.80 -14.26 -1.37
N ILE A 154 -12.71 -13.99 -0.06
CA ILE A 154 -13.09 -14.93 1.00
C ILE A 154 -14.58 -15.27 0.94
N ILE A 155 -15.47 -14.28 0.77
CA ILE A 155 -16.92 -14.54 0.61
C ILE A 155 -17.18 -15.43 -0.60
N LYS A 156 -16.46 -15.20 -1.70
CA LYS A 156 -16.66 -15.94 -2.96
C LYS A 156 -16.16 -17.38 -2.86
N GLU A 157 -14.99 -17.60 -2.26
CA GLU A 157 -14.32 -18.91 -2.23
C GLU A 157 -14.60 -19.72 -0.96
N SER A 158 -14.84 -19.07 0.18
CA SER A 158 -15.03 -19.70 1.49
C SER A 158 -16.02 -18.92 2.38
N PRO A 159 -17.32 -18.87 2.04
CA PRO A 159 -18.33 -18.14 2.80
C PRO A 159 -18.40 -18.54 4.28
N SER A 160 -18.22 -19.83 4.60
CA SER A 160 -18.24 -20.31 5.99
C SER A 160 -17.10 -19.71 6.81
N PHE A 161 -15.89 -19.67 6.23
CA PHE A 161 -14.73 -19.04 6.87
C PHE A 161 -14.98 -17.54 7.11
N PHE A 162 -15.66 -16.85 6.17
CA PHE A 162 -16.01 -15.45 6.35
C PHE A 162 -16.88 -15.24 7.59
N GLU A 163 -17.98 -15.97 7.71
CA GLU A 163 -18.90 -15.84 8.85
C GLU A 163 -18.22 -16.22 10.18
N GLU A 164 -17.47 -17.32 10.19
CA GLU A 164 -16.69 -17.74 11.37
C GLU A 164 -15.68 -16.67 11.79
N THR A 165 -15.03 -16.03 10.83
CA THR A 165 -14.04 -14.97 11.09
C THR A 165 -14.70 -13.68 11.56
N VAL A 166 -15.87 -13.32 11.02
CA VAL A 166 -16.67 -12.17 11.50
C VAL A 166 -17.01 -12.34 12.98
N ASP A 167 -17.46 -13.53 13.37
CA ASP A 167 -17.79 -13.85 14.75
C ASP A 167 -16.55 -13.88 15.65
N TYR A 168 -15.47 -14.52 15.20
CA TYR A 168 -14.19 -14.61 15.91
C TYR A 168 -13.59 -13.21 16.19
N LEU A 169 -13.54 -12.36 15.16
CA LEU A 169 -12.99 -11.00 15.24
C LEU A 169 -14.01 -9.97 15.78
N ARG A 170 -15.27 -10.36 15.99
CA ARG A 170 -16.37 -9.50 16.45
C ARG A 170 -16.58 -8.27 15.56
N ILE A 171 -16.50 -8.47 14.24
CA ILE A 171 -16.57 -7.38 13.28
C ILE A 171 -18.02 -6.87 13.18
N ARG A 172 -18.19 -5.55 13.31
CA ARG A 172 -19.51 -4.93 13.15
C ARG A 172 -19.97 -4.98 11.70
N LYS A 173 -21.25 -5.29 11.48
CA LYS A 173 -21.88 -5.31 10.14
C LYS A 173 -21.61 -4.07 9.29
N SER A 174 -21.52 -2.89 9.90
CA SER A 174 -21.20 -1.64 9.20
C SER A 174 -19.86 -1.66 8.46
N LYS A 175 -18.89 -2.50 8.89
CA LYS A 175 -17.55 -2.61 8.31
C LYS A 175 -17.47 -3.56 7.11
N TYR A 176 -18.49 -4.36 6.82
CA TYR A 176 -18.47 -5.31 5.70
C TYR A 176 -19.76 -5.34 4.88
N GLN A 177 -20.80 -4.57 5.27
CA GLN A 177 -22.05 -4.47 4.51
C GLN A 177 -21.85 -4.00 3.05
N PHE A 178 -20.74 -3.30 2.76
CA PHE A 178 -20.44 -2.85 1.40
C PHE A 178 -20.18 -4.01 0.43
N TYR A 179 -19.80 -5.21 0.92
CA TYR A 179 -19.68 -6.39 0.06
C TYR A 179 -21.01 -6.82 -0.58
N TYR A 180 -22.15 -6.37 -0.05
CA TYR A 180 -23.48 -6.74 -0.54
C TYR A 180 -24.21 -5.57 -1.21
N ASN A 181 -23.62 -4.38 -1.26
CA ASN A 181 -24.21 -3.19 -1.85
C ASN A 181 -23.49 -2.88 -3.17
N THR A 182 -24.17 -3.05 -4.30
CA THR A 182 -23.60 -2.89 -5.65
C THR A 182 -23.00 -1.51 -5.89
N ASP A 183 -23.63 -0.44 -5.41
CA ASP A 183 -23.15 0.94 -5.63
C ASP A 183 -21.85 1.19 -4.83
N LYS A 184 -21.72 0.59 -3.65
CA LYS A 184 -20.52 0.69 -2.81
C LYS A 184 -19.42 -0.30 -3.19
N GLN A 185 -19.75 -1.36 -3.91
CA GLN A 185 -18.76 -2.33 -4.40
C GLN A 185 -17.80 -1.67 -5.40
N GLU A 186 -18.30 -0.84 -6.32
CA GLU A 186 -17.45 -0.17 -7.29
C GLU A 186 -16.43 0.76 -6.61
N GLU A 187 -16.89 1.60 -5.68
CA GLU A 187 -16.00 2.45 -4.87
C GLU A 187 -14.96 1.63 -4.11
N PHE A 188 -15.36 0.49 -3.53
CA PHE A 188 -14.46 -0.42 -2.84
C PHE A 188 -13.41 -1.03 -3.76
N PHE A 189 -13.81 -1.59 -4.91
CA PHE A 189 -12.86 -2.21 -5.86
C PHE A 189 -11.91 -1.19 -6.47
N CYS A 190 -12.42 -0.02 -6.85
CA CYS A 190 -11.56 1.07 -7.29
C CYS A 190 -10.61 1.48 -6.17
N GLY A 191 -11.09 1.62 -4.93
CA GLY A 191 -10.24 1.99 -3.81
C GLY A 191 -9.15 0.96 -3.53
N ARG A 192 -9.47 -0.34 -3.57
CA ARG A 192 -8.50 -1.43 -3.42
C ARG A 192 -7.40 -1.36 -4.47
N LYS A 193 -7.77 -1.17 -5.73
CA LYS A 193 -6.82 -1.07 -6.84
C LYS A 193 -5.85 0.11 -6.71
N HIS A 194 -6.28 1.20 -6.08
CA HIS A 194 -5.46 2.39 -5.87
C HIS A 194 -4.81 2.44 -4.48
N GLY A 195 -5.21 1.56 -3.56
CA GLY A 195 -4.72 1.53 -2.18
C GLY A 195 -5.26 2.64 -1.28
N HIS A 196 -6.32 3.35 -1.70
CA HIS A 196 -6.89 4.50 -1.00
C HIS A 196 -8.41 4.49 -1.06
N SER A 197 -9.06 5.27 -0.19
CA SER A 197 -10.50 5.47 -0.32
C SER A 197 -10.86 6.08 -1.68
N PHE A 198 -11.92 5.56 -2.30
CA PHE A 198 -12.46 6.09 -3.55
C PHE A 198 -13.74 6.90 -3.36
N ASP A 199 -14.12 7.17 -2.11
CA ASP A 199 -15.25 8.03 -1.80
C ASP A 199 -15.02 9.46 -2.28
N LYS A 200 -16.12 10.18 -2.51
CA LYS A 200 -16.10 11.52 -3.10
C LYS A 200 -15.24 12.51 -2.30
N LEU A 201 -15.34 12.51 -0.97
CA LEU A 201 -14.61 13.47 -0.14
C LEU A 201 -13.12 13.14 -0.12
N SER A 202 -12.77 11.85 0.00
CA SER A 202 -11.38 11.41 -0.04
C SER A 202 -10.71 11.76 -1.37
N LYS A 203 -11.37 11.56 -2.52
CA LYS A 203 -10.86 11.96 -3.83
C LYS A 203 -10.61 13.46 -3.95
N ILE A 204 -11.53 14.27 -3.41
CA ILE A 204 -11.39 15.74 -3.43
C ILE A 204 -10.15 16.16 -2.63
N ILE A 205 -9.93 15.52 -1.47
CA ILE A 205 -8.74 15.76 -0.66
C ILE A 205 -7.50 15.29 -1.39
N GLN A 206 -7.48 14.05 -1.88
CA GLN A 206 -6.37 13.46 -2.66
C GLN A 206 -5.91 14.35 -3.82
N ASN A 207 -6.84 14.99 -4.52
CA ASN A 207 -6.55 15.87 -5.66
C ASN A 207 -6.28 17.34 -5.28
N ASP A 208 -6.33 17.69 -4.00
CA ASP A 208 -6.28 19.07 -3.48
C ASP A 208 -7.27 20.03 -4.17
N ASP A 209 -8.46 19.52 -4.50
CA ASP A 209 -9.52 20.27 -5.18
C ASP A 209 -10.33 21.10 -4.17
N ILE A 210 -9.75 22.25 -3.80
CA ILE A 210 -10.35 23.16 -2.82
C ILE A 210 -11.74 23.67 -3.22
N ASP A 211 -12.00 23.87 -4.51
CA ASP A 211 -13.26 24.42 -4.99
C ASP A 211 -14.39 23.41 -4.80
N SER A 212 -14.14 22.14 -5.16
CA SER A 212 -15.07 21.04 -4.86
C SER A 212 -15.24 20.82 -3.35
N PHE A 213 -14.17 20.93 -2.57
CA PHE A 213 -14.22 20.79 -1.11
C PHE A 213 -15.13 21.85 -0.47
N ILE A 214 -14.94 23.12 -0.83
CA ILE A 214 -15.75 24.25 -0.36
C ILE A 214 -17.22 24.09 -0.81
N SER A 215 -17.44 23.62 -2.04
CA SER A 215 -18.79 23.40 -2.56
C SER A 215 -19.55 22.36 -1.74
N ILE A 216 -18.91 21.22 -1.41
CA ILE A 216 -19.49 20.20 -0.53
C ILE A 216 -19.77 20.76 0.87
N TYR A 217 -18.81 21.50 1.44
CA TYR A 217 -18.97 22.11 2.75
C TYR A 217 -20.21 23.02 2.79
N PHE A 218 -20.39 23.91 1.83
CA PHE A 218 -21.54 24.81 1.79
C PHE A 218 -22.85 24.12 1.42
N SER A 219 -22.85 23.11 0.55
CA SER A 219 -24.07 22.40 0.18
C SER A 219 -24.65 21.64 1.37
N LEU A 220 -23.78 20.96 2.14
CA LEU A 220 -24.20 20.14 3.27
C LEU A 220 -24.43 20.98 4.53
N LYS A 221 -23.68 22.05 4.75
CA LYS A 221 -23.92 22.95 5.90
C LYS A 221 -25.33 23.57 5.90
N ASN A 222 -25.90 23.79 4.72
CA ASN A 222 -27.23 24.38 4.56
C ASN A 222 -28.35 23.34 4.48
N ASP A 223 -28.03 22.04 4.46
CA ASP A 223 -29.02 20.98 4.49
C ASP A 223 -29.40 20.66 5.94
N SER A 224 -30.70 20.65 6.25
CA SER A 224 -31.21 20.38 7.60
C SER A 224 -31.07 18.90 8.00
N ASN A 225 -30.79 18.01 7.05
CA ASN A 225 -30.72 16.55 7.30
C ASN A 225 -29.29 16.00 7.43
N GLU A 226 -28.26 16.68 6.90
CA GLU A 226 -26.87 16.24 6.97
C GLU A 226 -25.92 17.40 7.28
N SER A 227 -25.38 17.48 8.50
CA SER A 227 -24.39 18.51 8.84
C SER A 227 -22.97 18.05 8.51
N PHE A 228 -22.29 18.75 7.60
CA PHE A 228 -20.85 18.54 7.36
C PHE A 228 -20.01 19.22 8.45
N ASP A 229 -19.29 18.43 9.23
CA ASP A 229 -18.34 18.90 10.23
C ASP A 229 -16.92 18.91 9.67
N LEU A 230 -16.19 20.01 9.82
CA LEU A 230 -14.79 20.10 9.42
C LEU A 230 -13.88 19.23 10.31
N ASN A 231 -14.33 18.89 11.52
CA ASN A 231 -13.66 17.94 12.43
C ASN A 231 -14.12 16.49 12.21
N GLN A 232 -14.97 16.24 11.21
CA GLN A 232 -15.35 14.87 10.89
C GLN A 232 -14.10 14.08 10.50
N LYS A 233 -14.24 12.76 10.57
CA LYS A 233 -13.17 11.86 10.19
C LYS A 233 -13.64 10.94 9.09
N ILE A 234 -12.70 10.56 8.27
CA ILE A 234 -12.86 9.52 7.28
C ILE A 234 -12.74 8.20 8.04
N TYR A 235 -13.86 7.49 8.14
CA TYR A 235 -14.00 6.22 8.85
C TYR A 235 -14.25 5.07 7.89
N PRO A 236 -13.65 3.93 8.22
CA PRO A 236 -12.42 3.47 7.63
C PRO A 236 -12.64 3.01 6.20
N PRO A 237 -11.84 3.43 5.23
CA PRO A 237 -11.77 2.75 3.96
C PRO A 237 -10.92 1.51 4.17
N ALA A 238 -11.53 0.33 4.10
CA ALA A 238 -10.80 -0.94 4.12
C ALA A 238 -9.65 -0.99 3.08
N CYS A 239 -9.75 -0.13 2.05
CA CYS A 239 -8.81 0.07 0.96
C CYS A 239 -7.49 0.77 1.33
N GLU A 240 -7.41 1.54 2.43
CA GLU A 240 -6.17 2.26 2.76
C GLU A 240 -5.00 1.28 2.97
N SER A 241 -3.94 1.42 2.20
CA SER A 241 -2.79 0.50 2.28
C SER A 241 -1.77 0.94 3.32
N ASN A 242 -1.57 2.24 3.48
CA ASN A 242 -0.65 2.78 4.47
C ASN A 242 -1.25 2.66 5.89
N LYS A 243 -0.54 1.92 6.77
CA LYS A 243 -0.94 1.69 8.17
C LYS A 243 -1.02 2.97 9.01
N ASP A 244 -0.26 4.00 8.67
CA ASP A 244 -0.19 5.27 9.41
C ASP A 244 -1.45 6.12 9.14
N ILE A 245 -2.06 5.94 7.98
CA ILE A 245 -3.34 6.57 7.58
C ILE A 245 -4.51 5.70 8.03
N ARG A 246 -4.34 4.38 7.97
CA ARG A 246 -5.37 3.38 8.24
C ARG A 246 -5.66 3.25 9.73
N ASN A 247 -6.68 3.98 10.19
CA ASN A 247 -7.18 3.87 11.56
C ASN A 247 -8.60 3.31 11.62
N PHE A 248 -8.74 1.98 11.71
CA PHE A 248 -10.05 1.30 11.75
C PHE A 248 -10.93 1.64 12.95
N ASN A 249 -10.33 2.11 14.04
CA ASN A 249 -11.04 2.37 15.29
C ASN A 249 -11.46 3.83 15.44
N ARG A 250 -10.59 4.76 15.01
CA ARG A 250 -10.77 6.19 15.25
C ARG A 250 -10.91 7.01 13.98
N GLY A 251 -10.77 6.42 12.79
CA GLY A 251 -10.74 7.15 11.52
C GLY A 251 -9.56 8.11 11.46
N ILE A 252 -9.43 8.80 10.33
CA ILE A 252 -8.44 9.87 10.13
C ILE A 252 -9.17 11.20 9.94
N SER A 253 -8.75 12.25 10.64
CA SER A 253 -9.38 13.57 10.47
C SER A 253 -9.15 14.13 9.07
N LEU A 254 -10.03 15.02 8.60
CA LEU A 254 -9.82 15.68 7.30
C LEU A 254 -8.47 16.42 7.25
N LEU A 255 -8.03 16.97 8.39
CA LEU A 255 -6.75 17.66 8.51
C LEU A 255 -5.57 16.68 8.34
N GLU A 256 -5.54 15.58 9.10
CA GLU A 256 -4.49 14.57 8.98
C GLU A 256 -4.48 13.90 7.60
N TYR A 257 -5.66 13.65 7.02
CA TYR A 257 -5.76 13.12 5.66
C TYR A 257 -5.20 14.12 4.64
N SER A 258 -5.54 15.41 4.74
CA SER A 258 -4.96 16.43 3.87
C SER A 258 -3.44 16.56 4.02
N MET A 259 -2.90 16.34 5.23
CA MET A 259 -1.45 16.31 5.46
C MET A 259 -0.79 15.10 4.82
N ALA A 260 -1.39 13.93 5.00
CA ALA A 260 -0.90 12.70 4.39
C ALA A 260 -0.80 12.94 2.88
N PHE A 261 -1.91 13.29 2.22
CA PHE A 261 -2.00 13.42 0.77
C PHE A 261 -1.31 14.66 0.17
N GLY A 262 -0.64 15.49 0.98
CA GLY A 262 0.01 16.70 0.50
C GLY A 262 -0.98 17.74 -0.07
N SER A 263 -2.23 17.71 0.38
CA SER A 263 -3.32 18.57 -0.10
C SER A 263 -3.22 19.98 0.51
N VAL A 264 -2.25 20.75 0.03
CA VAL A 264 -1.84 22.02 0.64
C VAL A 264 -2.98 23.04 0.72
N LYS A 265 -3.83 23.15 -0.30
CA LYS A 265 -4.94 24.14 -0.31
C LYS A 265 -6.01 23.75 0.70
N ILE A 266 -6.41 22.49 0.72
CA ILE A 266 -7.43 21.99 1.67
C ILE A 266 -6.89 22.00 3.10
N PHE A 267 -5.64 21.60 3.31
CA PHE A 267 -4.98 21.69 4.62
C PHE A 267 -5.01 23.13 5.15
N LYS A 268 -4.60 24.12 4.33
CA LYS A 268 -4.64 25.54 4.70
C LYS A 268 -6.05 26.01 5.03
N TYR A 269 -7.05 25.58 4.26
CA TYR A 269 -8.44 25.91 4.52
C TYR A 269 -8.89 25.39 5.89
N LEU A 270 -8.66 24.11 6.18
CA LEU A 270 -8.99 23.49 7.47
C LEU A 270 -8.27 24.18 8.63
N TRP A 271 -6.98 24.49 8.45
CA TRP A 271 -6.16 25.17 9.45
C TRP A 271 -6.68 26.58 9.80
N ILE A 272 -7.01 27.40 8.79
CA ILE A 272 -7.54 28.76 8.99
C ILE A 272 -8.88 28.72 9.73
N HIS A 273 -9.69 27.67 9.49
CA HIS A 273 -10.96 27.46 10.18
C HIS A 273 -10.82 26.81 11.56
N LYS A 274 -9.60 26.69 12.08
CA LYS A 274 -9.27 26.23 13.45
C LYS A 274 -9.87 24.86 13.77
N VAL A 275 -9.83 23.95 12.80
CA VAL A 275 -10.16 22.53 13.02
C VAL A 275 -9.24 21.95 14.09
N GLU A 276 -9.78 21.10 14.95
CA GLU A 276 -9.05 20.41 16.00
C GLU A 276 -7.99 19.50 15.38
N TYR A 277 -6.77 19.58 15.91
CA TYR A 277 -5.70 18.64 15.59
C TYR A 277 -5.50 17.69 16.76
N SER A 278 -5.15 16.43 16.47
CA SER A 278 -4.82 15.47 17.51
C SER A 278 -3.55 15.94 18.26
N LYS A 279 -3.68 16.19 19.57
CA LYS A 279 -2.51 16.40 20.42
C LYS A 279 -1.94 15.01 20.73
N ALA A 280 -0.87 14.66 20.01
CA ALA A 280 -0.10 13.42 20.10
C ALA A 280 -0.68 12.21 19.33
N SER A 281 0.08 11.78 18.33
CA SER A 281 0.35 10.37 18.02
C SER A 281 1.85 10.16 18.21
#